data_AF-A0A1K0GUP6-F1
#
_entry.id   AF-A0A1K0GUP6-F1
#
_cell.length_a   1.000
_cell.length_b   1.000
_cell.length_c   1.000
_cell.angle_alpha   90.00
_cell.angle_beta   90.00
_cell.angle_gamma   90.00
#
_symmetry.space_group_name_H-M   'P 1'
#
loop_
_entity.id
_entity.type
_entity.pdbx_description
1 polymer ?
#
loop_
_entity_poly.entity_id
_entity_poly.type
_entity_poly.pdbx_seq_one_letter_code
_entity_poly.pdbx_strand_id
1 'polypeptide(L)'
;MVSVDSIQDLAELLQRLKARTGRSYDALARRANLSRSSVHRYCSGAAVPADFESLSRLARACGANREELLELHRRWALASAAPRETPATSTTDTPTAAGPPAATGGSLAATGTLVAAPAPAEEPASGDEAAEAAAPSARRMPRRYLVIALTLAFVGTMTTAAFAAKHWSREDGARGPSATRSAADGRLLFTPACADVVSMGQHDECVREVQRLLSQAGTTIGVDASFGPETLRRVTAFQVLADLPTKGVVDDATKEALYAGRVSLKTWSPAQVERRVREVFHEEPDLAVRIARCQSYLDPHWITPNTNGTRNWGVFQLADVVLDRYQGTPRMAFDPEWNIRTAHRLWADKQGFSNWPACLKAALPT
;
A
#
# COMPACT_ATOMS: atom_id res chain seq x y z
N MET A 1 27.46 -1.14 -11.26
CA MET A 1 28.26 -1.08 -10.01
C MET A 1 27.63 -0.21 -8.92
N VAL A 2 26.92 0.89 -9.23
CA VAL A 2 26.32 1.82 -8.24
C VAL A 2 25.25 1.18 -7.31
N SER A 3 24.55 0.14 -7.76
CA SER A 3 23.44 -0.48 -7.00
C SER A 3 23.89 -1.34 -5.81
N VAL A 4 24.95 -2.14 -5.94
CA VAL A 4 25.43 -3.01 -4.86
C VAL A 4 26.04 -2.19 -3.74
N ASP A 5 26.75 -1.11 -4.10
CA ASP A 5 27.34 -0.15 -3.16
C ASP A 5 26.24 0.56 -2.34
N SER A 6 25.15 0.98 -3.00
CA SER A 6 24.01 1.63 -2.33
C SER A 6 23.26 0.71 -1.35
N ILE A 7 23.16 -0.59 -1.63
CA ILE A 7 22.54 -1.58 -0.73
C ILE A 7 23.45 -1.80 0.50
N GLN A 8 24.76 -1.87 0.28
CA GLN A 8 25.73 -2.04 1.34
C GLN A 8 25.79 -0.81 2.25
N ASP A 9 25.79 0.41 1.69
CA ASP A 9 25.73 1.67 2.43
C ASP A 9 24.51 1.78 3.35
N LEU A 10 23.37 1.25 2.91
CA LEU A 10 22.15 1.19 3.71
C LEU A 10 22.29 0.21 4.87
N ALA A 11 22.83 -0.98 4.59
CA ALA A 11 23.06 -2.03 5.58
C ALA A 11 24.03 -1.57 6.68
N GLU A 12 25.11 -0.88 6.30
CA GLU A 12 26.10 -0.34 7.24
C GLU A 12 25.51 0.70 8.19
N LEU A 13 24.64 1.60 7.69
CA LEU A 13 23.95 2.56 8.55
C LEU A 13 23.04 1.84 9.57
N LEU A 14 22.32 0.81 9.15
CA LEU A 14 21.49 0.00 10.04
C LEU A 14 22.33 -0.79 11.07
N GLN A 15 23.48 -1.32 10.68
CA GLN A 15 24.40 -2.00 11.59
C GLN A 15 24.96 -1.03 12.64
N ARG A 16 25.34 0.20 12.25
CA ARG A 16 25.79 1.23 13.21
C ARG A 16 24.71 1.61 14.21
N LEU A 17 23.47 1.81 13.74
CA LEU A 17 22.32 2.06 14.62
C LEU A 17 22.06 0.89 15.58
N LYS A 18 22.14 -0.35 15.10
CA LYS A 18 22.01 -1.55 15.93
C LYS A 18 23.12 -1.64 16.98
N ALA A 19 24.37 -1.41 16.60
CA ALA A 19 25.52 -1.55 17.48
C ALA A 19 25.41 -0.68 18.75
N ARG A 20 24.83 0.52 18.64
CA ARG A 20 24.56 1.43 19.76
C ARG A 20 23.62 0.86 20.83
N THR A 21 22.79 -0.12 20.48
CA THR A 21 21.77 -0.65 21.39
C THR A 21 22.24 -1.82 22.24
N GLY A 22 23.30 -2.52 21.83
CA GLY A 22 23.71 -3.80 22.43
C GLY A 22 22.68 -4.93 22.33
N ARG A 23 21.60 -4.77 21.54
CA ARG A 23 20.48 -5.72 21.47
C ARG A 23 20.72 -6.82 20.43
N SER A 24 20.19 -8.01 20.71
CA SER A 24 20.13 -9.10 19.74
C SER A 24 19.15 -8.79 18.60
N TYR A 25 19.31 -9.46 17.47
CA TYR A 25 18.37 -9.32 16.34
C TYR A 25 16.93 -9.68 16.73
N ASP A 26 16.72 -10.66 17.61
CA ASP A 26 15.39 -11.02 18.13
C ASP A 26 14.74 -9.91 18.96
N ALA A 27 15.53 -9.25 19.80
CA ALA A 27 15.04 -8.19 20.66
C ALA A 27 14.62 -6.96 19.84
N LEU A 28 15.36 -6.66 18.77
CA LEU A 28 15.01 -5.59 17.83
C LEU A 28 13.82 -5.95 16.95
N ALA A 29 13.76 -7.18 16.46
CA ALA A 29 12.63 -7.71 15.67
C ALA A 29 11.30 -7.54 16.42
N ARG A 30 11.23 -8.00 17.68
CA ARG A 30 10.03 -7.83 18.52
C ARG A 30 9.64 -6.37 18.73
N ARG A 31 10.61 -5.47 18.92
CA ARG A 31 10.36 -4.05 19.20
C ARG A 31 9.98 -3.24 17.95
N ALA A 32 10.45 -3.67 16.78
CA ALA A 32 10.16 -3.04 15.49
C ALA A 32 8.91 -3.66 14.80
N ASN A 33 8.31 -4.69 15.39
CA ASN A 33 7.25 -5.51 14.77
C ASN A 33 7.68 -6.09 13.40
N LEU A 34 8.85 -6.73 13.39
CA LEU A 34 9.46 -7.39 12.22
C LEU A 34 9.90 -8.81 12.60
N SER A 35 10.12 -9.67 11.60
CA SER A 35 10.73 -10.99 11.84
C SER A 35 12.23 -10.89 12.11
N ARG A 36 12.80 -11.83 12.88
CA ARG A 36 14.27 -11.94 13.09
C ARG A 36 15.01 -11.98 11.75
N SER A 37 14.50 -12.78 10.82
CA SER A 37 15.10 -12.97 9.48
C SER A 37 15.11 -11.66 8.69
N SER A 38 14.02 -10.89 8.71
CA SER A 38 13.93 -9.57 8.05
C SER A 38 14.97 -8.60 8.60
N VAL A 39 15.07 -8.48 9.93
CA VAL A 39 16.07 -7.59 10.55
C VAL A 39 17.49 -8.03 10.19
N HIS A 40 17.76 -9.34 10.22
CA HIS A 40 19.06 -9.86 9.83
C HIS A 40 19.39 -9.55 8.36
N ARG A 41 18.45 -9.74 7.44
CA ARG A 41 18.63 -9.47 6.01
C ARG A 41 18.84 -7.98 5.72
N TYR A 42 18.12 -7.09 6.40
CA TYR A 42 18.28 -5.64 6.22
C TYR A 42 19.63 -5.16 6.77
N CYS A 43 20.04 -5.66 7.94
CA CYS A 43 21.34 -5.32 8.51
C CYS A 43 22.50 -5.94 7.74
N SER A 44 22.34 -7.08 7.05
CA SER A 44 23.41 -7.71 6.27
C SER A 44 23.46 -7.27 4.80
N GLY A 45 22.54 -6.41 4.35
CA GLY A 45 22.44 -6.01 2.95
C GLY A 45 21.86 -7.08 2.02
N ALA A 46 21.40 -8.22 2.57
CA ALA A 46 20.82 -9.32 1.79
C ALA A 46 19.39 -9.04 1.29
N ALA A 47 18.76 -7.95 1.73
CA ALA A 47 17.48 -7.48 1.21
C ALA A 47 17.26 -5.99 1.52
N VAL A 48 16.57 -5.31 0.61
CA VAL A 48 16.05 -3.96 0.82
C VAL A 48 14.51 -4.01 0.82
N PRO A 49 13.85 -3.53 1.89
CA PRO A 49 12.38 -3.44 1.95
C PRO A 49 11.79 -2.63 0.80
N ALA A 50 10.60 -3.02 0.34
CA ALA A 50 9.84 -2.22 -0.63
C ALA A 50 9.19 -0.98 0.01
N ASP A 51 8.97 -1.00 1.33
CA ASP A 51 8.45 0.10 2.13
C ASP A 51 9.52 0.65 3.08
N PHE A 52 9.63 1.98 3.18
CA PHE A 52 10.54 2.61 4.14
C PHE A 52 10.07 2.43 5.59
N GLU A 53 8.78 2.14 5.83
CA GLU A 53 8.22 2.06 7.18
C GLU A 53 8.78 0.90 8.00
N SER A 54 9.15 -0.20 7.35
CA SER A 54 9.89 -1.30 7.99
C SER A 54 11.26 -0.85 8.49
N LEU A 55 11.99 -0.03 7.72
CA LEU A 55 13.28 0.52 8.15
C LEU A 55 13.13 1.61 9.19
N SER A 56 12.10 2.47 9.06
CA SER A 56 11.83 3.55 10.00
C SER A 56 11.50 3.00 11.40
N ARG A 57 10.68 1.93 11.49
CA ARG A 57 10.37 1.25 12.75
C ARG A 57 11.60 0.59 13.38
N LEU A 58 12.42 -0.09 12.58
CA LEU A 58 13.67 -0.67 13.06
C LEU A 58 14.64 0.39 13.58
N ALA A 59 14.82 1.48 12.83
CA ALA A 59 15.70 2.58 13.22
C ALA A 59 15.22 3.30 14.48
N ARG A 60 13.91 3.55 14.62
CA ARG A 60 13.31 4.09 15.85
C ARG A 60 13.47 3.13 17.03
N ALA A 61 13.35 1.82 16.83
CA ALA A 61 13.62 0.82 17.86
C ALA A 61 15.10 0.83 18.30
N CYS A 62 16.00 1.26 17.43
CA CYS A 62 17.41 1.51 17.73
C CYS A 62 17.71 2.90 18.34
N GLY A 63 16.71 3.78 18.46
CA GLY A 63 16.88 5.14 18.98
C GLY A 63 17.43 6.13 17.95
N ALA A 64 17.18 5.90 16.66
CA ALA A 64 17.55 6.85 15.60
C ALA A 64 16.87 8.21 15.79
N ASN A 65 17.65 9.28 15.64
CA ASN A 65 17.13 10.65 15.65
C ASN A 65 16.57 11.05 14.27
N ARG A 66 16.05 12.27 14.16
CA ARG A 66 15.43 12.76 12.91
C ARG A 66 16.41 12.83 11.73
N GLU A 67 17.64 13.24 11.96
CA GLU A 67 18.67 13.34 10.91
C GLU A 67 19.08 11.95 10.42
N GLU A 68 19.25 11.01 11.34
CA GLU A 68 19.57 9.61 11.03
C GLU A 68 18.44 8.93 10.24
N LEU A 69 17.18 9.24 10.55
CA LEU A 69 16.02 8.76 9.78
C LEU A 69 15.98 9.34 8.35
N LEU A 70 16.35 10.61 8.17
CA LEU A 70 16.41 11.23 6.85
C LEU A 70 17.55 10.66 6.00
N GLU A 71 18.71 10.45 6.61
CA GLU A 71 19.85 9.82 5.93
C GLU A 71 19.55 8.37 5.56
N LEU A 72 18.87 7.63 6.45
CA LEU A 72 18.39 6.29 6.15
C LEU A 72 17.40 6.27 4.98
N HIS A 73 16.48 7.24 4.91
CA HIS A 73 15.54 7.38 3.80
C HIS A 73 16.24 7.66 2.47
N ARG A 74 17.24 8.55 2.46
CA ARG A 74 18.04 8.85 1.28
C ARG A 74 18.73 7.59 0.73
N ARG A 75 19.40 6.83 1.59
CA ARG A 75 20.09 5.58 1.20
C ARG A 75 19.11 4.50 0.75
N TRP A 76 17.96 4.40 1.41
CA TRP A 76 16.91 3.48 1.00
C TRP A 76 16.35 3.81 -0.38
N ALA A 77 16.14 5.09 -0.70
CA ALA A 77 15.68 5.51 -2.02
C ALA A 77 16.69 5.14 -3.13
N LEU A 78 17.99 5.34 -2.88
CA LEU A 78 19.05 4.94 -3.81
C LEU A 78 19.12 3.41 -3.98
N ALA A 79 19.06 2.66 -2.89
CA ALA A 79 19.10 1.21 -2.91
C ALA A 79 17.84 0.58 -3.54
N SER A 80 16.70 1.26 -3.46
CA SER A 80 15.42 0.78 -4.00
C SER A 80 15.21 1.12 -5.49
N ALA A 81 15.95 2.09 -6.02
CA ALA A 81 15.90 2.48 -7.43
C ALA A 81 16.64 1.51 -8.37
N ALA A 82 17.38 0.54 -7.82
CA ALA A 82 18.07 -0.48 -8.58
C ALA A 82 17.08 -1.48 -9.22
N PRO A 83 17.21 -1.81 -10.52
CA PRO A 83 16.50 -2.93 -11.11
C PRO A 83 16.81 -4.21 -10.33
N ARG A 84 15.80 -4.87 -9.80
CA ARG A 84 15.98 -6.19 -9.18
C ARG A 84 16.31 -7.18 -10.28
N GLU A 85 17.57 -7.61 -10.36
CA GLU A 85 17.92 -8.83 -11.08
C GLU A 85 17.21 -9.98 -10.36
N THR A 86 16.23 -10.59 -11.01
CA THR A 86 15.75 -11.92 -10.65
C THR A 86 16.94 -12.86 -10.65
N PRO A 87 17.30 -13.49 -9.51
CA PRO A 87 18.33 -14.51 -9.53
C PRO A 87 17.84 -15.62 -10.45
N ALA A 88 18.54 -15.81 -11.57
CA ALA A 88 18.42 -17.04 -12.34
C ALA A 88 18.72 -18.18 -11.39
N THR A 89 17.78 -19.09 -11.26
CA THR A 89 17.93 -20.34 -10.53
C THR A 89 19.16 -21.05 -11.06
N SER A 90 20.24 -21.08 -10.27
CA SER A 90 21.42 -21.88 -10.57
C SER A 90 21.06 -23.36 -10.42
N THR A 91 20.54 -23.97 -11.47
CA THR A 91 20.72 -25.40 -11.70
C THR A 91 22.10 -25.60 -12.30
N THR A 92 23.00 -26.11 -11.48
CA THR A 92 24.25 -26.73 -11.92
C THR A 92 23.90 -27.90 -12.85
N ASP A 93 24.20 -27.75 -14.13
CA ASP A 93 24.58 -28.87 -15.00
C ASP A 93 25.49 -28.34 -16.12
N THR A 94 26.64 -28.97 -16.29
CA THR A 94 27.65 -28.70 -17.33
C THR A 94 27.91 -30.03 -18.07
N PRO A 95 28.56 -30.06 -19.24
CA PRO A 95 27.94 -30.01 -20.56
C PRO A 95 28.31 -31.24 -21.42
N THR A 96 27.68 -31.44 -22.59
CA THR A 96 28.29 -32.23 -23.68
C THR A 96 27.95 -31.62 -25.04
N ALA A 97 29.00 -31.55 -25.86
CA ALA A 97 29.19 -30.71 -27.04
C ALA A 97 28.54 -31.22 -28.33
N ALA A 98 28.29 -30.30 -29.26
CA ALA A 98 28.66 -30.40 -30.68
C ALA A 98 28.47 -29.04 -31.39
N GLY A 99 29.41 -28.70 -32.26
CA GLY A 99 29.72 -27.34 -32.74
C GLY A 99 29.01 -26.81 -34.00
N PRO A 100 29.51 -25.68 -34.54
CA PRO A 100 28.84 -24.67 -35.40
C PRO A 100 29.33 -24.76 -36.89
N PRO A 101 29.36 -23.73 -37.79
CA PRO A 101 28.92 -22.30 -37.73
C PRO A 101 28.26 -21.74 -39.03
N ALA A 102 27.87 -20.45 -39.05
CA ALA A 102 28.32 -19.45 -40.06
C ALA A 102 27.62 -18.07 -40.00
N ALA A 103 28.42 -17.05 -40.38
CA ALA A 103 28.11 -15.67 -40.81
C ALA A 103 27.84 -14.63 -39.69
N THR A 104 28.74 -13.74 -39.25
CA THR A 104 29.77 -12.83 -39.83
C THR A 104 29.28 -11.38 -40.01
N GLY A 105 30.02 -10.45 -39.38
CA GLY A 105 30.15 -9.04 -39.75
C GLY A 105 29.34 -8.07 -38.88
N GLY A 106 29.89 -7.02 -38.28
CA GLY A 106 31.23 -6.45 -38.29
C GLY A 106 31.20 -5.18 -37.44
N SER A 107 32.14 -5.07 -36.51
CA SER A 107 32.43 -3.87 -35.71
C SER A 107 33.07 -2.80 -36.59
N LEU A 108 32.74 -1.52 -36.36
CA LEU A 108 33.71 -0.43 -36.42
C LEU A 108 33.28 0.68 -35.45
N ALA A 109 34.12 0.90 -34.45
CA ALA A 109 34.16 2.09 -33.62
C ALA A 109 34.71 3.27 -34.43
N ALA A 110 34.20 4.48 -34.15
CA ALA A 110 34.95 5.71 -34.39
C ALA A 110 34.62 6.74 -33.30
N THR A 111 35.70 7.23 -32.71
CA THR A 111 35.89 8.15 -31.61
C THR A 111 35.60 9.60 -31.93
N GLY A 112 35.10 10.33 -30.92
CA GLY A 112 35.57 11.67 -30.55
C GLY A 112 34.95 12.88 -31.25
N THR A 113 34.31 13.76 -30.46
CA THR A 113 34.82 15.13 -30.17
C THR A 113 33.80 15.93 -29.34
N LEU A 114 34.30 16.51 -28.25
CA LEU A 114 33.65 17.50 -27.39
C LEU A 114 33.52 18.85 -28.11
N VAL A 115 32.32 19.47 -28.12
CA VAL A 115 32.18 20.93 -28.26
C VAL A 115 31.03 21.45 -27.40
N ALA A 116 31.42 22.30 -26.44
CA ALA A 116 30.81 23.50 -25.85
C ALA A 116 29.28 23.66 -25.66
N ALA A 117 28.94 24.05 -24.42
CA ALA A 117 27.70 24.70 -24.00
C ALA A 117 27.43 26.05 -24.70
N PRO A 118 26.23 26.63 -24.53
CA PRO A 118 26.19 27.78 -23.62
C PRO A 118 25.00 27.79 -22.66
N ALA A 119 25.22 28.52 -21.55
CA ALA A 119 24.27 28.92 -20.53
C ALA A 119 23.16 29.86 -21.07
N PRO A 120 22.20 30.21 -20.20
CA PRO A 120 21.88 31.63 -20.04
C PRO A 120 22.00 32.09 -18.59
N ALA A 121 22.42 33.34 -18.48
CA ALA A 121 22.76 34.07 -17.28
C ALA A 121 21.56 34.68 -16.54
N GLU A 122 21.88 35.06 -15.31
CA GLU A 122 21.22 35.79 -14.23
C GLU A 122 20.24 36.92 -14.58
N GLU A 123 19.35 37.13 -13.60
CA GLU A 123 18.56 38.32 -13.29
C GLU A 123 19.41 39.61 -13.17
N PRO A 124 18.76 40.78 -13.03
CA PRO A 124 18.85 41.40 -11.70
C PRO A 124 17.52 41.99 -11.16
N ALA A 125 17.29 41.75 -9.86
CA ALA A 125 17.15 42.72 -8.74
C ALA A 125 16.69 44.16 -9.08
N SER A 126 15.90 44.89 -8.28
CA SER A 126 15.46 44.78 -6.88
C SER A 126 14.57 46.00 -6.59
N GLY A 127 13.70 45.89 -5.58
CA GLY A 127 13.01 47.05 -4.98
C GLY A 127 12.28 46.62 -3.72
N ASP A 128 12.99 46.70 -2.59
CA ASP A 128 12.49 46.54 -1.22
C ASP A 128 11.34 47.51 -0.89
N GLU A 129 10.34 47.05 -0.13
CA GLU A 129 10.04 47.65 1.18
C GLU A 129 9.10 46.76 2.00
N ALA A 130 9.31 46.83 3.31
CA ALA A 130 8.91 45.85 4.31
C ALA A 130 7.52 46.10 4.93
N ALA A 131 6.98 45.00 5.49
CA ALA A 131 6.17 44.90 6.70
C ALA A 131 4.86 45.72 6.83
N GLU A 132 3.73 45.03 7.07
CA GLU A 132 3.08 45.00 8.39
C GLU A 132 1.87 44.04 8.39
N ALA A 133 1.68 43.37 9.53
CA ALA A 133 0.64 42.38 9.78
C ALA A 133 -0.73 43.02 10.05
N ALA A 134 -1.82 42.44 9.54
CA ALA A 134 -3.16 42.61 10.12
C ALA A 134 -4.11 41.46 9.75
N ALA A 135 -4.61 40.79 10.80
CA ALA A 135 -5.64 39.75 10.77
C ALA A 135 -7.04 40.30 10.39
N PRO A 136 -7.99 39.45 9.93
CA PRO A 136 -9.28 39.92 9.42
C PRO A 136 -10.21 40.42 10.53
N SER A 137 -10.86 41.56 10.26
CA SER A 137 -11.81 42.22 11.14
C SER A 137 -13.18 41.53 11.14
N ALA A 138 -13.67 41.23 12.34
CA ALA A 138 -14.96 40.62 12.61
C ALA A 138 -16.12 41.58 12.26
N ARG A 139 -17.02 41.10 11.39
CA ARG A 139 -18.25 41.80 11.00
C ARG A 139 -19.30 41.65 12.10
N ARG A 140 -19.65 42.78 12.73
CA ARG A 140 -20.68 42.90 13.80
C ARG A 140 -22.08 42.83 13.19
N MET A 141 -22.98 42.01 13.76
CA MET A 141 -24.43 42.08 13.57
C MET A 141 -25.15 42.40 14.90
N PRO A 142 -26.32 43.07 14.88
CA PRO A 142 -26.89 43.72 16.07
C PRO A 142 -27.88 42.85 16.86
N ARG A 143 -27.47 42.52 18.09
CA ARG A 143 -28.14 42.74 19.38
C ARG A 143 -29.66 43.07 19.38
N ARG A 144 -30.52 42.05 19.26
CA ARG A 144 -31.87 42.01 19.88
C ARG A 144 -32.12 40.56 20.32
N TYR A 145 -32.76 40.38 21.48
CA TYR A 145 -33.07 39.11 22.16
C TYR A 145 -32.00 38.54 23.11
N LEU A 146 -31.77 39.24 24.22
CA LEU A 146 -31.59 38.57 25.51
C LEU A 146 -31.89 39.53 26.67
N VAL A 147 -33.16 39.61 27.08
CA VAL A 147 -33.56 39.99 28.45
C VAL A 147 -34.87 39.27 28.77
N ILE A 148 -34.79 38.08 29.36
CA ILE A 148 -35.57 37.71 30.54
C ILE A 148 -34.66 36.80 31.36
N ALA A 149 -34.16 37.34 32.46
CA ALA A 149 -33.37 36.61 33.45
C ALA A 149 -34.23 36.39 34.70
N LEU A 150 -34.17 35.15 35.22
CA LEU A 150 -34.07 34.75 36.62
C LEU A 150 -35.17 35.13 37.63
N THR A 151 -35.89 34.09 38.09
CA THR A 151 -36.25 33.81 39.49
C THR A 151 -36.16 32.27 39.63
N LEU A 152 -35.61 31.59 40.65
CA LEU A 152 -34.99 31.89 41.94
C LEU A 152 -34.05 30.72 42.29
N ALA A 153 -33.03 31.00 43.10
CA ALA A 153 -32.00 30.08 43.55
C ALA A 153 -32.41 29.20 44.75
N PHE A 154 -31.61 28.14 44.97
CA PHE A 154 -31.21 27.58 46.28
C PHE A 154 -32.12 26.49 46.91
N VAL A 155 -31.72 25.21 46.77
CA VAL A 155 -31.55 24.21 47.86
C VAL A 155 -30.72 23.03 47.30
N GLY A 156 -29.63 22.65 47.98
CA GLY A 156 -29.14 21.26 47.96
C GLY A 156 -27.71 20.97 47.49
N THR A 157 -26.71 21.65 48.04
CA THR A 157 -25.34 21.14 48.10
C THR A 157 -25.21 19.92 49.04
N MET A 158 -24.24 19.06 48.73
CA MET A 158 -23.63 17.99 49.57
C MET A 158 -24.18 16.56 49.43
N THR A 159 -23.39 15.69 48.80
CA THR A 159 -22.65 14.61 49.49
C THR A 159 -21.74 13.86 48.49
N THR A 160 -20.46 14.25 48.45
CA THR A 160 -19.36 13.33 48.09
C THR A 160 -18.73 12.85 49.39
N ALA A 161 -19.02 11.61 49.79
CA ALA A 161 -18.16 10.75 50.61
C ALA A 161 -18.90 9.43 50.90
N ALA A 162 -18.16 8.31 50.81
CA ALA A 162 -18.58 6.94 51.13
C ALA A 162 -19.35 6.17 50.04
N PHE A 163 -18.64 5.73 48.99
CA PHE A 163 -18.67 4.31 48.57
C PHE A 163 -17.38 3.89 47.84
N ALA A 164 -16.27 4.56 48.12
CA ALA A 164 -14.92 4.09 47.81
C ALA A 164 -14.34 3.42 49.08
N ALA A 165 -14.85 2.25 49.44
CA ALA A 165 -14.25 1.29 50.41
C ALA A 165 -15.25 0.17 50.77
N LYS A 166 -15.61 -0.70 49.83
CA LYS A 166 -16.04 -2.09 50.10
C LYS A 166 -16.18 -2.81 48.76
N HIS A 167 -15.66 -4.02 48.68
CA HIS A 167 -15.46 -4.86 47.49
C HIS A 167 -14.11 -4.78 46.76
N TRP A 168 -13.04 -4.38 47.47
CA TRP A 168 -11.75 -5.05 47.26
C TRP A 168 -11.72 -6.28 48.18
N SER A 169 -12.28 -7.39 47.70
CA SER A 169 -11.94 -8.71 48.21
C SER A 169 -11.11 -9.42 47.15
N ARG A 170 -9.87 -9.66 47.56
CA ARG A 170 -8.89 -10.57 47.01
C ARG A 170 -9.54 -11.90 46.62
N GLU A 171 -9.52 -12.23 45.33
CA GLU A 171 -9.66 -13.61 44.86
C GLU A 171 -8.33 -14.01 44.23
N ASP A 172 -7.62 -14.83 45.00
CA ASP A 172 -6.57 -15.70 44.52
C ASP A 172 -7.16 -16.71 43.51
N GLY A 173 -6.49 -16.88 42.38
CA GLY A 173 -6.47 -18.15 41.63
C GLY A 173 -7.76 -18.60 40.93
N ALA A 174 -7.98 -18.12 39.70
CA ALA A 174 -8.54 -18.96 38.63
C ALA A 174 -8.18 -18.37 37.26
N ARG A 175 -7.02 -18.78 36.73
CA ARG A 175 -6.72 -18.70 35.31
C ARG A 175 -7.62 -19.74 34.61
N GLY A 176 -8.88 -19.35 34.36
CA GLY A 176 -9.87 -20.07 33.55
C GLY A 176 -9.73 -19.71 32.07
N PRO A 177 -10.10 -20.60 31.13
CA PRO A 177 -9.27 -20.82 29.96
C PRO A 177 -9.82 -20.09 28.72
N SER A 178 -9.17 -19.00 28.33
CA SER A 178 -9.31 -18.45 26.96
C SER A 178 -8.33 -19.08 25.97
N ALA A 179 -7.53 -20.07 26.38
CA ALA A 179 -6.56 -20.76 25.55
C ALA A 179 -7.06 -22.09 24.93
N THR A 180 -8.30 -22.52 25.19
CA THR A 180 -8.80 -23.83 24.69
C THR A 180 -9.76 -23.77 23.51
N ARG A 181 -10.05 -22.59 22.94
CA ARG A 181 -10.77 -22.51 21.65
C ARG A 181 -9.87 -22.69 20.42
N SER A 182 -8.55 -22.63 20.59
CA SER A 182 -7.58 -22.67 19.48
C SER A 182 -7.12 -24.09 19.10
N ALA A 183 -7.34 -25.10 19.94
CA ALA A 183 -6.86 -26.46 19.65
C ALA A 183 -7.85 -27.35 18.88
N ALA A 184 -9.12 -26.95 18.73
CA ALA A 184 -10.16 -27.75 18.08
C ALA A 184 -10.63 -27.20 16.72
N ASP A 185 -10.11 -26.05 16.32
CA ASP A 185 -10.41 -25.50 15.01
C ASP A 185 -9.46 -26.12 13.98
N GLY A 186 -9.94 -27.14 13.25
CA GLY A 186 -9.16 -27.83 12.20
C GLY A 186 -8.83 -26.95 10.98
N ARG A 187 -9.20 -25.66 11.00
CA ARG A 187 -8.91 -24.68 9.98
C ARG A 187 -7.45 -24.20 10.07
N LEU A 188 -6.68 -24.43 9.00
CA LEU A 188 -5.24 -24.18 8.95
C LEU A 188 -4.85 -22.77 9.41
N LEU A 189 -5.57 -21.72 8.99
CA LEU A 189 -5.19 -20.33 9.34
C LEU A 189 -5.34 -20.00 10.83
N PHE A 190 -6.01 -20.84 11.62
CA PHE A 190 -6.15 -20.66 13.08
C PHE A 190 -5.21 -21.56 13.89
N THR A 191 -4.40 -22.38 13.22
CA THR A 191 -3.36 -23.16 13.88
C THR A 191 -2.21 -22.26 14.36
N PRO A 192 -1.41 -22.68 15.35
CA PRO A 192 -0.23 -21.93 15.78
C PRO A 192 0.76 -21.57 14.66
N ALA A 193 0.80 -22.35 13.57
CA ALA A 193 1.64 -22.07 12.41
C ALA A 193 1.20 -20.81 11.64
N CYS A 194 -0.09 -20.46 11.71
CA CYS A 194 -0.71 -19.33 11.02
C CYS A 194 -1.38 -18.36 12.00
N ALA A 195 -1.06 -18.42 13.29
CA ALA A 195 -1.73 -17.63 14.33
C ALA A 195 -1.53 -16.12 14.11
N ASP A 196 -0.37 -15.74 13.58
CA ASP A 196 -0.08 -14.36 13.23
C ASP A 196 -0.82 -13.90 11.96
N VAL A 197 -0.68 -12.61 11.64
CA VAL A 197 -1.28 -12.00 10.45
C VAL A 197 -0.56 -12.51 9.20
N VAL A 198 -1.30 -13.01 8.21
CA VAL A 198 -0.74 -13.38 6.90
C VAL A 198 -0.64 -12.15 6.01
N SER A 199 0.53 -11.84 5.46
CA SER A 199 0.75 -10.55 4.77
C SER A 199 1.78 -10.61 3.63
N MET A 200 1.90 -9.51 2.89
CA MET A 200 2.77 -9.40 1.72
C MET A 200 4.24 -9.75 2.02
N GLY A 201 4.85 -10.55 1.14
CA GLY A 201 6.21 -11.05 1.28
C GLY A 201 6.34 -12.34 2.09
N GLN A 202 5.24 -12.88 2.62
CA GLN A 202 5.20 -14.21 3.23
C GLN A 202 5.15 -15.31 2.16
N HIS A 203 5.78 -16.45 2.47
CA HIS A 203 5.88 -17.60 1.57
C HIS A 203 5.75 -18.92 2.35
N ASP A 204 4.53 -19.45 2.47
CA ASP A 204 4.24 -20.68 3.23
C ASP A 204 2.82 -21.23 2.96
N GLU A 205 2.48 -22.32 3.63
CA GLU A 205 1.18 -22.98 3.52
C GLU A 205 0.00 -22.13 4.04
N CYS A 206 0.24 -21.16 4.92
CA CYS A 206 -0.81 -20.22 5.34
C CYS A 206 -1.21 -19.33 4.16
N VAL A 207 -0.25 -18.86 3.37
CA VAL A 207 -0.51 -18.09 2.15
C VAL A 207 -1.22 -18.93 1.11
N ARG A 208 -0.78 -20.19 0.90
CA ARG A 208 -1.43 -21.12 -0.02
C ARG A 208 -2.91 -21.27 0.30
N GLU A 209 -3.23 -21.42 1.58
CA GLU A 209 -4.61 -21.55 2.04
C GLU A 209 -5.43 -20.28 1.81
N VAL A 210 -4.86 -19.09 2.08
CA VAL A 210 -5.50 -17.82 1.73
C VAL A 210 -5.83 -17.76 0.24
N GLN A 211 -4.87 -18.06 -0.63
CA GLN A 211 -5.07 -18.05 -2.09
C GLN A 211 -6.15 -19.05 -2.53
N ARG A 212 -6.17 -20.25 -1.93
CA ARG A 212 -7.21 -21.26 -2.17
C ARG A 212 -8.60 -20.76 -1.79
N LEU A 213 -8.75 -20.14 -0.61
CA LEU A 213 -10.02 -19.59 -0.14
C LEU A 213 -10.49 -18.41 -1.01
N LEU A 214 -9.57 -17.55 -1.47
CA LEU A 214 -9.89 -16.47 -2.42
C LEU A 214 -10.34 -17.03 -3.78
N SER A 215 -9.67 -18.07 -4.28
CA SER A 215 -10.09 -18.77 -5.50
C SER A 215 -11.50 -19.37 -5.35
N GLN A 216 -11.82 -19.96 -4.19
CA GLN A 216 -13.17 -20.47 -3.88
C GLN A 216 -14.23 -19.38 -3.80
N ALA A 217 -13.88 -18.19 -3.33
CA ALA A 217 -14.74 -17.01 -3.40
C ALA A 217 -15.02 -16.57 -4.85
N GLY A 218 -14.34 -17.15 -5.85
CA GLY A 218 -14.66 -17.02 -7.27
C GLY A 218 -13.82 -16.01 -8.03
N THR A 219 -12.66 -15.63 -7.48
CA THR A 219 -11.68 -14.82 -8.21
C THR A 219 -10.66 -15.70 -8.97
N THR A 220 -10.07 -15.14 -10.02
CA THR A 220 -8.90 -15.76 -10.67
C THR A 220 -7.64 -15.29 -9.96
N ILE A 221 -6.86 -16.24 -9.45
CA ILE A 221 -5.60 -16.02 -8.73
C ILE A 221 -4.71 -17.27 -8.83
N GLY A 222 -3.39 -17.10 -8.90
CA GLY A 222 -2.42 -18.19 -8.73
C GLY A 222 -2.33 -18.69 -7.27
N VAL A 223 -2.15 -19.99 -7.08
CA VAL A 223 -1.98 -20.63 -5.76
C VAL A 223 -0.54 -21.14 -5.63
N ASP A 224 0.38 -20.21 -5.43
CA ASP A 224 1.83 -20.42 -5.44
C ASP A 224 2.47 -20.35 -4.05
N ALA A 225 1.64 -20.26 -2.99
CA ALA A 225 2.07 -20.07 -1.60
C ALA A 225 2.87 -18.78 -1.35
N SER A 226 2.81 -17.80 -2.27
CA SER A 226 3.57 -16.54 -2.19
C SER A 226 2.65 -15.33 -2.13
N PHE A 227 2.78 -14.53 -1.07
CA PHE A 227 1.93 -13.36 -0.88
C PHE A 227 2.51 -12.18 -1.66
N GLY A 228 2.27 -12.19 -2.97
CA GLY A 228 2.68 -11.14 -3.90
C GLY A 228 1.63 -10.04 -4.11
N PRO A 229 1.89 -9.13 -5.08
CA PRO A 229 0.97 -8.04 -5.42
C PRO A 229 -0.43 -8.52 -5.85
N GLU A 230 -0.53 -9.68 -6.51
CA GLU A 230 -1.82 -10.25 -6.90
C GLU A 230 -2.64 -10.68 -5.67
N THR A 231 -2.03 -11.45 -4.77
CA THR A 231 -2.65 -11.86 -3.49
C THR A 231 -3.08 -10.65 -2.68
N LEU A 232 -2.25 -9.60 -2.59
CA LEU A 232 -2.61 -8.34 -1.92
C LEU A 232 -3.86 -7.69 -2.53
N ARG A 233 -3.94 -7.59 -3.86
CA ARG A 233 -5.12 -7.04 -4.53
C ARG A 233 -6.37 -7.86 -4.23
N ARG A 234 -6.29 -9.19 -4.31
CA ARG A 234 -7.44 -10.07 -4.04
C ARG A 234 -7.88 -10.04 -2.59
N VAL A 235 -6.95 -10.03 -1.62
CA VAL A 235 -7.28 -9.84 -0.20
C VAL A 235 -7.94 -8.49 0.04
N THR A 236 -7.41 -7.42 -0.56
CA THR A 236 -7.99 -6.08 -0.40
C THR A 236 -9.39 -6.00 -1.01
N ALA A 237 -9.59 -6.60 -2.19
CA ALA A 237 -10.91 -6.69 -2.82
C ALA A 237 -11.89 -7.48 -1.95
N PHE A 238 -11.45 -8.62 -1.41
CA PHE A 238 -12.23 -9.44 -0.49
C PHE A 238 -12.66 -8.64 0.74
N GLN A 239 -11.74 -7.89 1.36
CA GLN A 239 -12.05 -7.07 2.55
C GLN A 239 -13.11 -6.01 2.27
N VAL A 240 -13.06 -5.33 1.14
CA VAL A 240 -14.11 -4.36 0.73
C VAL A 240 -15.48 -5.06 0.61
N LEU A 241 -15.52 -6.22 -0.05
CA LEU A 241 -16.77 -6.96 -0.28
C LEU A 241 -17.28 -7.68 0.98
N ALA A 242 -16.40 -7.86 1.97
CA ALA A 242 -16.71 -8.40 3.29
C ALA A 242 -17.09 -7.30 4.31
N ASP A 243 -17.07 -6.03 3.92
CA ASP A 243 -17.22 -4.87 4.82
C ASP A 243 -16.21 -4.86 5.99
N LEU A 244 -14.99 -5.31 5.71
CA LEU A 244 -13.88 -5.34 6.66
C LEU A 244 -12.93 -4.15 6.45
N PRO A 245 -12.15 -3.77 7.48
CA PRO A 245 -11.06 -2.82 7.31
C PRO A 245 -10.09 -3.27 6.22
N THR A 246 -9.88 -2.43 5.19
CA THR A 246 -9.10 -2.79 3.99
C THR A 246 -7.59 -2.64 4.20
N LYS A 247 -7.05 -3.37 5.16
CA LYS A 247 -5.63 -3.28 5.55
C LYS A 247 -4.70 -4.02 4.58
N GLY A 248 -5.23 -4.88 3.70
CA GLY A 248 -4.44 -5.69 2.78
C GLY A 248 -3.64 -6.81 3.47
N VAL A 249 -3.94 -7.08 4.74
CA VAL A 249 -3.36 -8.17 5.52
C VAL A 249 -4.49 -9.08 6.00
N VAL A 250 -4.20 -10.37 6.19
CA VAL A 250 -5.19 -11.37 6.62
C VAL A 250 -5.05 -11.54 8.13
N ASP A 251 -5.74 -10.67 8.87
CA ASP A 251 -5.95 -10.76 10.31
C ASP A 251 -7.11 -11.72 10.65
N ASP A 252 -7.35 -11.98 11.94
CA ASP A 252 -8.34 -12.97 12.37
C ASP A 252 -9.74 -12.73 11.82
N ALA A 253 -10.18 -11.46 11.76
CA ALA A 253 -11.46 -11.11 11.13
C ALA A 253 -11.51 -11.50 9.65
N THR A 254 -10.40 -11.28 8.92
CA THR A 254 -10.29 -11.70 7.52
C THR A 254 -10.25 -13.23 7.39
N LYS A 255 -9.54 -13.94 8.28
CA LYS A 255 -9.51 -15.42 8.31
C LYS A 255 -10.91 -15.99 8.53
N GLU A 256 -11.66 -15.45 9.50
CA GLU A 256 -13.03 -15.86 9.80
C GLU A 256 -13.94 -15.67 8.58
N ALA A 257 -13.88 -14.51 7.93
CA ALA A 257 -14.68 -14.21 6.75
C ALA A 257 -14.34 -15.12 5.56
N LEU A 258 -13.06 -15.41 5.32
CA LEU A 258 -12.63 -16.33 4.25
C LEU A 258 -13.21 -17.74 4.46
N TYR A 259 -13.10 -18.27 5.68
CA TYR A 259 -13.64 -19.59 5.99
C TYR A 259 -15.16 -19.66 6.05
N ALA A 260 -15.83 -18.55 6.37
CA ALA A 260 -17.28 -18.50 6.32
C ALA A 260 -17.84 -18.68 4.90
N GLY A 261 -17.05 -18.38 3.86
CA GLY A 261 -17.41 -18.62 2.46
C GLY A 261 -18.62 -17.83 1.96
N ARG A 262 -19.00 -16.74 2.64
CA ARG A 262 -20.20 -15.95 2.32
C ARG A 262 -19.95 -14.81 1.33
N VAL A 263 -18.69 -14.44 1.12
CA VAL A 263 -18.29 -13.32 0.28
C VAL A 263 -17.92 -13.85 -1.11
N SER A 264 -18.51 -13.26 -2.15
CA SER A 264 -18.24 -13.61 -3.55
C SER A 264 -17.36 -12.55 -4.20
N LEU A 265 -16.26 -12.98 -4.81
CA LEU A 265 -15.39 -12.19 -5.68
C LEU A 265 -15.69 -12.39 -7.17
N LYS A 266 -16.74 -13.16 -7.51
CA LYS A 266 -17.20 -13.27 -8.91
C LYS A 266 -17.60 -11.90 -9.44
N THR A 267 -17.12 -11.57 -10.62
CA THR A 267 -17.42 -10.33 -11.33
C THR A 267 -17.38 -10.58 -12.84
N TRP A 268 -17.54 -9.53 -13.64
CA TRP A 268 -17.51 -9.63 -15.10
C TRP A 268 -16.15 -10.13 -15.60
N SER A 269 -16.21 -10.96 -16.65
CA SER A 269 -15.01 -11.33 -17.41
C SER A 269 -14.44 -10.13 -18.19
N PRO A 270 -13.15 -10.15 -18.55
CA PRO A 270 -12.55 -9.12 -19.41
C PRO A 270 -13.34 -8.85 -20.69
N ALA A 271 -13.92 -9.90 -21.31
CA ALA A 271 -14.73 -9.75 -22.52
C ALA A 271 -16.06 -9.01 -22.29
N GLN A 272 -16.71 -9.22 -21.13
CA GLN A 272 -17.90 -8.47 -20.75
C GLN A 272 -17.56 -7.00 -20.46
N VAL A 273 -16.46 -6.76 -19.74
CA VAL A 273 -15.96 -5.40 -19.47
C VAL A 273 -15.64 -4.69 -20.78
N GLU A 274 -14.89 -5.30 -21.69
CA GLU A 274 -14.58 -4.71 -23.00
C GLU A 274 -15.85 -4.35 -23.78
N ARG A 275 -16.80 -5.29 -23.90
CA ARG A 275 -18.07 -5.03 -24.59
C ARG A 275 -18.77 -3.81 -24.00
N ARG A 276 -18.85 -3.73 -22.67
CA ARG A 276 -19.53 -2.63 -22.01
C ARG A 276 -18.81 -1.29 -22.16
N VAL A 277 -17.47 -1.29 -22.12
CA VAL A 277 -16.68 -0.09 -22.39
C VAL A 277 -16.98 0.44 -23.79
N ARG A 278 -17.04 -0.43 -24.82
CA ARG A 278 -17.37 -0.03 -26.20
C ARG A 278 -18.78 0.56 -26.31
N GLU A 279 -19.75 0.00 -25.60
CA GLU A 279 -21.13 0.50 -25.58
C GLU A 279 -21.27 1.87 -24.91
N VAL A 280 -20.51 2.11 -23.84
CA VAL A 280 -20.60 3.37 -23.08
C VAL A 280 -19.79 4.49 -23.77
N PHE A 281 -18.58 4.20 -24.22
CA PHE A 281 -17.69 5.14 -24.91
C PHE A 281 -17.87 5.02 -26.43
N HIS A 282 -19.08 5.26 -26.91
CA HIS A 282 -19.44 5.08 -28.33
C HIS A 282 -18.71 6.05 -29.28
N GLU A 283 -18.21 7.18 -28.78
CA GLU A 283 -17.46 8.17 -29.56
C GLU A 283 -16.03 7.71 -29.86
N GLU A 284 -15.36 7.06 -28.90
CA GLU A 284 -13.97 6.58 -29.02
C GLU A 284 -13.78 5.17 -28.40
N PRO A 285 -14.50 4.15 -28.89
CA PRO A 285 -14.60 2.85 -28.21
C PRO A 285 -13.27 2.10 -28.14
N ASP A 286 -12.48 2.12 -29.22
CA ASP A 286 -11.20 1.40 -29.25
C ASP A 286 -10.15 2.04 -28.33
N LEU A 287 -10.10 3.37 -28.26
CA LEU A 287 -9.18 4.07 -27.36
C LEU A 287 -9.58 3.83 -25.90
N ALA A 288 -10.88 3.90 -25.58
CA ALA A 288 -11.39 3.59 -24.25
C ALA A 288 -10.99 2.19 -23.79
N VAL A 289 -11.12 1.18 -24.66
CA VAL A 289 -10.70 -0.20 -24.36
C VAL A 289 -9.20 -0.30 -24.13
N ARG A 290 -8.36 0.35 -24.96
CA ARG A 290 -6.91 0.36 -24.76
C ARG A 290 -6.51 0.97 -23.42
N ILE A 291 -7.18 2.07 -23.03
CA ILE A 291 -6.95 2.71 -21.74
C ILE A 291 -7.38 1.80 -20.59
N ALA A 292 -8.58 1.22 -20.64
CA ALA A 292 -9.06 0.29 -19.61
C ALA A 292 -8.15 -0.94 -19.45
N ARG A 293 -7.64 -1.48 -20.57
CA ARG A 293 -6.65 -2.57 -20.57
C ARG A 293 -5.34 -2.15 -19.91
N CYS A 294 -4.81 -0.98 -20.24
CA CYS A 294 -3.59 -0.44 -19.62
C CYS A 294 -3.76 -0.20 -18.12
N GLN A 295 -4.93 0.27 -17.68
CA GLN A 295 -5.19 0.63 -16.29
C GLN A 295 -5.36 -0.57 -15.35
N SER A 296 -6.04 -1.61 -15.81
CA SER A 296 -6.51 -2.69 -14.92
C SER A 296 -6.48 -4.08 -15.55
N TYR A 297 -5.99 -4.23 -16.79
CA TYR A 297 -6.16 -5.46 -17.57
C TYR A 297 -7.63 -5.88 -17.71
N LEU A 298 -8.56 -4.90 -17.66
CA LEU A 298 -10.01 -5.11 -17.65
C LEU A 298 -10.51 -5.89 -16.43
N ASP A 299 -9.79 -5.85 -15.31
CA ASP A 299 -10.18 -6.49 -14.06
C ASP A 299 -10.97 -5.50 -13.16
N PRO A 300 -12.26 -5.76 -12.87
CA PRO A 300 -13.06 -4.91 -12.00
C PRO A 300 -12.57 -4.81 -10.56
N HIS A 301 -11.78 -5.79 -10.10
CA HIS A 301 -11.21 -5.82 -8.75
C HIS A 301 -9.74 -5.38 -8.73
N TRP A 302 -9.26 -4.68 -9.77
CA TRP A 302 -7.91 -4.11 -9.79
C TRP A 302 -7.81 -2.92 -8.83
N ILE A 303 -6.81 -2.94 -7.96
CA ILE A 303 -6.57 -1.91 -6.95
C ILE A 303 -5.10 -1.52 -7.04
N THR A 304 -4.85 -0.22 -7.14
CA THR A 304 -3.48 0.32 -7.07
C THR A 304 -3.38 1.28 -5.89
N PRO A 305 -2.51 1.00 -4.91
CA PRO A 305 -2.24 1.94 -3.83
C PRO A 305 -1.40 3.12 -4.34
N ASN A 306 -1.73 4.32 -3.87
CA ASN A 306 -0.97 5.54 -4.12
C ASN A 306 -0.04 5.83 -2.91
N THR A 307 1.02 6.59 -3.14
CA THR A 307 2.01 6.95 -2.11
C THR A 307 1.46 7.82 -0.99
N ASN A 308 0.36 8.53 -1.24
CA ASN A 308 -0.33 9.39 -0.28
C ASN A 308 -1.37 8.62 0.57
N GLY A 309 -1.42 7.29 0.47
CA GLY A 309 -2.35 6.43 1.22
C GLY A 309 -3.74 6.27 0.58
N THR A 310 -4.06 7.05 -0.46
CA THR A 310 -5.27 6.84 -1.28
C THR A 310 -5.11 5.64 -2.21
N ARG A 311 -6.19 5.24 -2.86
CA ARG A 311 -6.20 4.14 -3.83
C ARG A 311 -6.94 4.52 -5.10
N ASN A 312 -6.64 3.76 -6.15
CA ASN A 312 -7.37 3.76 -7.40
C ASN A 312 -8.10 2.42 -7.57
N TRP A 313 -9.34 2.48 -8.06
CA TRP A 313 -10.27 1.37 -7.99
C TRP A 313 -10.84 0.97 -9.36
N GLY A 314 -10.83 -0.34 -9.61
CA GLY A 314 -11.54 -1.01 -10.68
C GLY A 314 -11.04 -0.69 -12.09
N VAL A 315 -11.92 -0.88 -13.07
CA VAL A 315 -11.59 -0.93 -14.51
C VAL A 315 -10.82 0.31 -14.98
N PHE A 316 -11.29 1.51 -14.61
CA PHE A 316 -10.67 2.78 -14.98
C PHE A 316 -9.86 3.41 -13.86
N GLN A 317 -9.48 2.65 -12.82
CA GLN A 317 -8.62 3.15 -11.75
C GLN A 317 -9.09 4.50 -11.18
N LEU A 318 -10.38 4.57 -10.83
CA LEU A 318 -10.98 5.79 -10.27
C LEU A 318 -10.38 6.05 -8.88
N ALA A 319 -9.81 7.23 -8.66
CA ALA A 319 -9.19 7.61 -7.39
C ALA A 319 -10.22 7.93 -6.30
N ASP A 320 -9.88 7.80 -5.02
CA ASP A 320 -10.77 8.11 -3.88
C ASP A 320 -11.48 9.48 -4.02
N VAL A 321 -10.76 10.52 -4.47
CA VAL A 321 -11.34 11.86 -4.69
C VAL A 321 -12.45 11.89 -5.76
N VAL A 322 -12.39 10.98 -6.73
CA VAL A 322 -13.45 10.79 -7.74
C VAL A 322 -14.64 10.09 -7.11
N LEU A 323 -14.41 9.05 -6.29
CA LEU A 323 -15.46 8.36 -5.56
C LEU A 323 -16.23 9.36 -4.71
N ASP A 324 -15.56 10.19 -3.92
CA ASP A 324 -16.20 11.23 -3.10
C ASP A 324 -17.05 12.20 -3.93
N ARG A 325 -16.49 12.70 -5.04
CA ARG A 325 -17.20 13.62 -5.96
C ARG A 325 -18.51 13.03 -6.48
N TYR A 326 -18.51 11.72 -6.77
CA TYR A 326 -19.65 11.02 -7.35
C TYR A 326 -20.44 10.19 -6.33
N GLN A 327 -20.26 10.47 -5.02
CA GLN A 327 -20.92 9.76 -3.91
C GLN A 327 -20.77 8.23 -4.01
N GLY A 328 -19.61 7.79 -4.52
CA GLY A 328 -19.25 6.40 -4.67
C GLY A 328 -18.58 5.85 -3.42
N THR A 329 -18.46 4.53 -3.37
CA THR A 329 -17.71 3.80 -2.36
C THR A 329 -16.75 2.83 -3.05
N PRO A 330 -15.72 2.30 -2.36
CA PRO A 330 -14.87 1.26 -2.92
C PRO A 330 -15.65 0.05 -3.44
N ARG A 331 -16.73 -0.35 -2.76
CA ARG A 331 -17.62 -1.42 -3.21
C ARG A 331 -18.32 -1.07 -4.52
N MET A 332 -18.84 0.15 -4.65
CA MET A 332 -19.44 0.61 -5.91
C MET A 332 -18.41 0.71 -7.03
N ALA A 333 -17.16 1.07 -6.72
CA ALA A 333 -16.09 1.12 -7.70
C ALA A 333 -15.69 -0.26 -8.25
N PHE A 334 -16.02 -1.35 -7.54
CA PHE A 334 -15.87 -2.72 -8.04
C PHE A 334 -17.04 -3.23 -8.88
N ASP A 335 -18.19 -2.55 -8.82
CA ASP A 335 -19.25 -2.76 -9.80
C ASP A 335 -18.76 -2.23 -11.16
N PRO A 336 -18.58 -3.11 -12.18
CA PRO A 336 -18.04 -2.68 -13.46
C PRO A 336 -18.94 -1.65 -14.16
N GLU A 337 -20.27 -1.77 -14.03
CA GLU A 337 -21.22 -0.84 -14.65
C GLU A 337 -21.06 0.55 -14.05
N TRP A 338 -21.01 0.64 -12.72
CA TRP A 338 -20.83 1.92 -12.04
C TRP A 338 -19.47 2.53 -12.36
N ASN A 339 -18.39 1.74 -12.35
CA ASN A 339 -17.04 2.20 -12.65
C ASN A 339 -16.93 2.77 -14.07
N ILE A 340 -17.42 2.01 -15.08
CA ILE A 340 -17.38 2.40 -16.49
C ILE A 340 -18.20 3.67 -16.74
N ARG A 341 -19.43 3.75 -16.21
CA ARG A 341 -20.26 4.97 -16.36
C ARG A 341 -19.66 6.19 -15.67
N THR A 342 -19.02 6.00 -14.52
CA THR A 342 -18.36 7.11 -13.80
C THR A 342 -17.14 7.61 -14.55
N ALA A 343 -16.35 6.70 -15.13
CA ALA A 343 -15.27 7.05 -16.03
C ALA A 343 -15.77 7.83 -17.25
N HIS A 344 -16.91 7.43 -17.83
CA HIS A 344 -17.50 8.16 -18.95
C HIS A 344 -17.93 9.59 -18.57
N ARG A 345 -18.46 9.81 -17.36
CA ARG A 345 -18.75 11.17 -16.87
C ARG A 345 -17.48 12.03 -16.78
N LEU A 346 -16.39 11.47 -16.24
CA LEU A 346 -15.09 12.16 -16.22
C LEU A 346 -14.54 12.47 -17.62
N TRP A 347 -14.73 11.55 -18.57
CA TRP A 347 -14.36 11.75 -19.96
C TRP A 347 -15.19 12.86 -20.60
N ALA A 348 -16.52 12.87 -20.39
CA ALA A 348 -17.42 13.89 -20.94
C ALA A 348 -17.09 15.29 -20.41
N ASP A 349 -16.77 15.43 -19.11
CA ASP A 349 -16.38 16.71 -18.49
C ASP A 349 -15.13 17.35 -19.15
N LYS A 350 -14.25 16.53 -19.72
CA LYS A 350 -12.99 16.97 -20.33
C LYS A 350 -12.96 16.80 -21.85
N GLN A 351 -14.03 16.26 -22.44
CA GLN A 351 -14.11 15.81 -23.82
C GLN A 351 -12.87 14.99 -24.22
N GLY A 352 -12.49 14.03 -23.38
CA GLY A 352 -11.29 13.23 -23.65
C GLY A 352 -10.72 12.51 -22.43
N PHE A 353 -9.65 11.75 -22.68
CA PHE A 353 -9.01 10.87 -21.70
C PHE A 353 -7.90 11.52 -20.87
N SER A 354 -7.91 12.84 -20.69
CA SER A 354 -6.87 13.58 -19.95
C SER A 354 -6.76 13.17 -18.47
N ASN A 355 -7.80 12.55 -17.90
CA ASN A 355 -7.77 11.95 -16.56
C ASN A 355 -6.89 10.69 -16.46
N TRP A 356 -6.45 10.12 -17.60
CA TRP A 356 -5.60 8.92 -17.66
C TRP A 356 -4.34 9.16 -18.52
N PRO A 357 -3.49 10.13 -18.19
CA PRO A 357 -2.44 10.62 -19.08
C PRO A 357 -1.38 9.56 -19.42
N ALA A 358 -1.00 8.71 -18.47
CA ALA A 358 -0.01 7.66 -18.68
C ALA A 358 -0.49 6.62 -19.71
N CYS A 359 -1.71 6.10 -19.52
CA CYS A 359 -2.29 5.13 -20.45
C CYS A 359 -2.72 5.75 -21.77
N LEU A 360 -3.15 7.03 -21.78
CA LEU A 360 -3.42 7.75 -23.02
C LEU A 360 -2.15 7.84 -23.88
N LYS A 361 -1.01 8.22 -23.30
CA LYS A 361 0.28 8.25 -24.02
C LYS A 361 0.65 6.88 -24.57
N ALA A 362 0.43 5.81 -23.80
CA ALA A 362 0.73 4.44 -24.22
C ALA A 362 -0.24 3.90 -25.30
N ALA A 363 -1.45 4.45 -25.38
CA ALA A 363 -2.50 3.98 -26.29
C ALA A 363 -2.54 4.72 -27.64
N LEU A 364 -1.75 5.79 -27.81
CA LEU A 364 -1.59 6.51 -29.07
C LEU A 364 -0.45 5.90 -29.89
N PRO A 365 -0.58 5.78 -31.22
CA PRO A 365 0.52 5.35 -32.08
C PRO A 365 1.66 6.37 -32.03
N THR A 366 2.91 5.87 -31.92
CA THR A 366 4.15 6.65 -31.90
C THR A 366 4.52 7.23 -33.26
#